data_AF-A0A954YUF6-F1
#
_entry.id   AF-A0A954YUF6-F1
#
_cell.length_a   1.000
_cell.length_b   1.000
_cell.length_c   1.000
_cell.angle_alpha   90.00
_cell.angle_beta   90.00
_cell.angle_gamma   90.00
#
_symmetry.space_group_name_H-M   'P 1'
#
loop_
_entity.id
_entity.type
_entity.pdbx_description
1 polymer ?
#
loop_
_entity_poly.entity_id
_entity_poly.type
_entity_poly.pdbx_seq_one_letter_code
_entity_poly.pdbx_strand_id
1 'polypeptide(L)'
;MAADQGPYRQKKFRRMRWFVSGAVLAAMAISGGTLYLQVKQQRAIELELENKRLVHEQEELARKNRALALQAERLKREKAQLDEVIERLDVEERVAEIEVLQQHRNAQGDLQTVIRFTEFGRGGKRLEPLVFGVPSNTPHFDALVIKFERDYVKRGDALRGHNLALFRRVYGDTQSPNSGYWIGERSGVPDLYRIADEPTEFELNLWNEFWEYAANPDKAADAGVRVAQGESVYAPMKPGELWRLSLDAGGGLNLKKQSPETDGAAIISADAAQLSAPSPLGDLSRVE
;
A
#
# COMPACT_ATOMS: atom_id res chain seq x y z
N MET A 1 96.22 65.09 -82.64
CA MET A 1 97.36 64.20 -82.40
C MET A 1 97.01 63.37 -81.16
N ALA A 2 96.89 62.05 -81.32
CA ALA A 2 96.74 60.94 -80.34
C ALA A 2 95.75 61.11 -79.16
N ALA A 3 94.61 60.40 -79.12
CA ALA A 3 94.40 58.98 -78.75
C ALA A 3 94.69 58.67 -77.27
N ASP A 4 93.68 58.27 -76.49
CA ASP A 4 93.63 56.92 -75.86
C ASP A 4 92.29 56.65 -75.13
N GLN A 5 91.93 55.38 -75.07
CA GLN A 5 90.70 54.81 -74.53
C GLN A 5 90.87 54.38 -73.06
N GLY A 6 89.76 54.27 -72.31
CA GLY A 6 89.64 53.25 -71.27
C GLY A 6 88.80 53.62 -70.03
N PRO A 7 87.99 52.69 -69.47
CA PRO A 7 86.76 52.99 -68.73
C PRO A 7 86.84 52.63 -67.23
N TYR A 8 85.79 52.88 -66.42
CA TYR A 8 85.07 51.89 -65.58
C TYR A 8 84.27 52.49 -64.39
N ARG A 9 83.03 51.96 -64.24
CA ARG A 9 82.10 51.88 -63.09
C ARG A 9 82.34 52.72 -61.80
N GLN A 10 81.28 53.44 -61.39
CA GLN A 10 80.33 53.02 -60.34
C GLN A 10 79.36 54.17 -60.01
N LYS A 11 78.06 53.98 -60.22
CA LYS A 11 76.98 54.70 -59.50
C LYS A 11 75.62 54.10 -59.85
N LYS A 12 75.20 53.05 -59.14
CA LYS A 12 73.79 52.60 -59.11
C LYS A 12 73.48 51.64 -57.95
N PHE A 13 73.58 52.12 -56.71
CA PHE A 13 73.00 51.43 -55.55
C PHE A 13 72.40 52.44 -54.58
N ARG A 14 71.26 53.06 -54.94
CA ARG A 14 70.45 53.81 -53.96
C ARG A 14 68.94 53.88 -54.24
N ARG A 15 68.41 53.02 -55.13
CA ARG A 15 66.96 52.88 -55.35
C ARG A 15 66.40 51.48 -55.04
N MET A 16 67.23 50.46 -54.77
CA MET A 16 66.76 49.10 -54.52
C MET A 16 66.27 48.85 -53.07
N ARG A 17 66.73 49.64 -52.08
CA ARG A 17 66.38 49.42 -50.66
C ARG A 17 64.94 49.79 -50.28
N TRP A 18 64.24 50.62 -51.08
CA TRP A 18 62.85 50.98 -50.78
C TRP A 18 61.83 49.98 -51.35
N PHE A 19 62.14 49.31 -52.46
CA PHE A 19 61.24 48.30 -53.05
C PHE A 19 61.32 46.95 -52.34
N VAL A 20 62.49 46.55 -51.83
CA VAL A 20 62.64 45.27 -51.11
C VAL A 20 61.95 45.31 -49.74
N SER A 21 61.97 46.44 -49.03
CA SER A 21 61.29 46.57 -47.73
C SER A 21 59.75 46.59 -47.85
N GLY A 22 59.21 47.21 -48.90
CA GLY A 22 57.77 47.19 -49.18
C GLY A 22 57.25 45.80 -49.55
N ALA A 23 58.02 45.04 -50.34
CA ALA A 23 57.66 43.67 -50.71
C ALA A 23 57.69 42.72 -49.51
N VAL A 24 58.65 42.86 -48.59
CA VAL A 24 58.74 42.03 -47.37
C VAL A 24 57.60 42.35 -46.40
N LEU A 25 57.23 43.63 -46.22
CA LEU A 25 56.08 44.01 -45.39
C LEU A 25 54.75 43.58 -45.98
N ALA A 26 54.58 43.66 -47.30
CA ALA A 26 53.42 43.12 -47.99
C ALA A 26 53.33 41.60 -47.85
N ALA A 27 54.45 40.88 -48.00
CA ALA A 27 54.49 39.43 -47.80
C ALA A 27 54.20 39.03 -46.35
N MET A 28 54.67 39.78 -45.34
CA MET A 28 54.35 39.56 -43.93
C MET A 28 52.90 39.90 -43.57
N ALA A 29 52.32 40.93 -44.18
CA ALA A 29 50.90 41.27 -43.99
C ALA A 29 49.98 40.24 -44.65
N ILE A 30 50.35 39.74 -45.84
CA ILE A 30 49.64 38.65 -46.52
C ILE A 30 49.77 37.36 -45.71
N SER A 31 50.98 37.00 -45.25
CA SER A 31 51.18 35.76 -44.49
C SER A 31 50.56 35.80 -43.09
N GLY A 32 50.60 36.95 -42.41
CA GLY A 32 49.91 37.18 -41.13
C GLY A 32 48.39 37.18 -41.27
N GLY A 33 47.86 37.77 -42.35
CA GLY A 33 46.43 37.76 -42.67
C GLY A 33 45.92 36.35 -42.99
N THR A 34 46.68 35.57 -43.76
CA THR A 34 46.34 34.16 -44.05
C THR A 34 46.41 33.30 -42.79
N LEU A 35 47.41 33.52 -41.93
CA LEU A 35 47.53 32.80 -40.66
C LEU A 35 46.38 33.14 -39.71
N TYR A 36 46.00 34.41 -39.62
CA TYR A 36 44.84 34.86 -38.84
C TYR A 36 43.53 34.25 -39.34
N LEU A 37 43.29 34.24 -40.66
CA LEU A 37 42.11 33.63 -41.27
C LEU A 37 42.09 32.11 -41.04
N GLN A 38 43.23 31.45 -41.14
CA GLN A 38 43.36 30.00 -40.91
C GLN A 38 43.09 29.63 -39.44
N VAL A 39 43.64 30.39 -38.48
CA VAL A 39 43.36 30.20 -37.04
C VAL A 39 41.88 30.45 -36.73
N LYS A 40 41.28 31.47 -37.35
CA LYS A 40 39.84 31.76 -37.19
C LYS A 40 38.97 30.63 -37.75
N GLN A 41 39.33 30.06 -38.90
CA GLN A 41 38.64 28.92 -39.50
C GLN A 41 38.78 27.65 -38.66
N GLN A 42 39.97 27.37 -38.13
CA GLN A 42 40.20 26.22 -37.23
C GLN A 42 39.36 26.32 -35.96
N ARG A 43 39.32 27.50 -35.33
CA ARG A 43 38.46 27.74 -34.15
C ARG A 43 36.98 27.59 -34.46
N ALA A 44 36.54 28.02 -35.64
CA ALA A 44 35.14 27.84 -36.06
C ALA A 44 34.79 26.35 -36.22
N ILE A 45 35.69 25.55 -36.81
CA ILE A 45 35.52 24.10 -36.95
C ILE A 45 35.50 23.40 -35.58
N GLU A 46 36.40 23.79 -34.67
CA GLU A 46 36.48 23.23 -33.32
C GLU A 46 35.21 23.52 -32.51
N LEU A 47 34.75 24.78 -32.52
CA LEU A 47 33.49 25.18 -31.89
C LEU A 47 32.28 24.46 -32.49
N GLU A 48 32.28 24.23 -33.81
CA GLU A 48 31.20 23.48 -34.46
C GLU A 48 31.19 21.99 -34.03
N LEU A 49 32.37 21.37 -33.91
CA LEU A 49 32.51 20.00 -33.41
C LEU A 49 32.09 19.89 -31.94
N GLU A 50 32.49 20.84 -31.10
CA GLU A 50 32.11 20.91 -29.70
C GLU A 50 30.59 21.09 -29.55
N ASN A 51 30.00 22.03 -30.29
CA ASN A 51 28.55 22.21 -30.32
C ASN A 51 27.82 20.93 -30.76
N LYS A 52 28.32 20.23 -31.79
CA LYS A 52 27.74 18.95 -32.21
C LYS A 52 27.82 17.88 -31.11
N ARG A 53 28.93 17.81 -30.38
CA ARG A 53 29.09 16.88 -29.25
C ARG A 53 28.13 17.22 -28.12
N LEU A 54 28.05 18.49 -27.74
CA LEU A 54 27.14 18.94 -26.68
C LEU A 54 25.68 18.69 -27.05
N VAL A 55 25.28 18.95 -28.30
CA VAL A 55 23.92 18.61 -28.77
C VAL A 55 23.66 17.11 -28.65
N HIS A 56 24.61 16.27 -29.08
CA HIS A 56 24.45 14.83 -28.97
C HIS A 56 24.38 14.36 -27.49
N GLU A 57 25.19 14.94 -26.61
CA GLU A 57 25.16 14.64 -25.17
C GLU A 57 23.85 15.09 -24.53
N GLN A 58 23.34 16.27 -24.89
CA GLN A 58 22.04 16.77 -24.45
C GLN A 58 20.90 15.85 -24.93
N GLU A 59 20.96 15.37 -26.16
CA GLU A 59 20.00 14.40 -26.69
C GLU A 59 20.03 13.07 -25.92
N GLU A 60 21.22 12.55 -25.63
CA GLU A 60 21.40 11.32 -24.86
C GLU A 60 20.93 11.47 -23.41
N LEU A 61 21.25 12.60 -22.75
CA LEU A 61 20.74 12.92 -21.41
C LEU A 61 19.22 13.06 -21.43
N ALA A 62 18.64 13.73 -22.43
CA ALA A 62 17.20 13.84 -22.59
C ALA A 62 16.53 12.47 -22.77
N ARG A 63 17.15 11.56 -23.55
CA ARG A 63 16.68 10.18 -23.70
C ARG A 63 16.72 9.41 -22.38
N LYS A 64 17.83 9.49 -21.64
CA LYS A 64 17.98 8.86 -20.33
C LYS A 64 16.95 9.39 -19.33
N ASN A 65 16.76 10.71 -19.27
CA ASN A 65 15.76 11.33 -18.40
C ASN A 65 14.34 10.88 -18.73
N ARG A 66 14.00 10.75 -20.02
CA ARG A 66 12.70 10.19 -20.43
C ARG A 66 12.54 8.73 -20.01
N ALA A 67 13.57 7.90 -20.20
CA ALA A 67 13.54 6.50 -19.79
C ALA A 67 13.37 6.36 -18.26
N LEU A 68 14.11 7.16 -17.48
CA LEU A 68 13.98 7.21 -16.03
C LEU A 68 12.60 7.67 -15.58
N ALA A 69 12.02 8.69 -16.24
CA ALA A 69 10.68 9.15 -15.93
C ALA A 69 9.62 8.06 -16.18
N LEU A 70 9.74 7.31 -17.28
CA LEU A 70 8.85 6.17 -17.56
C LEU A 70 9.01 5.05 -16.53
N GLN A 71 10.24 4.77 -16.10
CA GLN A 71 10.51 3.78 -15.06
C GLN A 71 9.94 4.21 -13.70
N ALA A 72 10.10 5.48 -13.33
CA ALA A 72 9.55 6.04 -12.10
C ALA A 72 8.02 5.94 -12.09
N GLU A 73 7.35 6.27 -13.19
CA GLU A 73 5.90 6.13 -13.33
C GLU A 73 5.45 4.66 -13.23
N ARG A 74 6.17 3.73 -13.85
CA ARG A 74 5.89 2.29 -13.72
C ARG A 74 5.97 1.83 -12.26
N LEU A 75 7.08 2.15 -11.58
CA LEU A 75 7.29 1.79 -10.18
C LEU A 75 6.25 2.44 -9.26
N LYS A 76 5.84 3.68 -9.54
CA LYS A 76 4.79 4.36 -8.79
C LYS A 76 3.44 3.66 -8.92
N ARG A 77 3.09 3.18 -10.13
CA ARG A 77 1.87 2.40 -10.35
C ARG A 77 1.93 1.05 -9.65
N GLU A 78 3.05 0.35 -9.75
CA GLU A 78 3.26 -0.93 -9.08
C GLU A 78 3.17 -0.79 -7.56
N LYS A 79 3.79 0.26 -6.99
CA LYS A 79 3.64 0.58 -5.57
C LYS A 79 2.18 0.83 -5.20
N ALA A 80 1.45 1.66 -5.95
CA ALA A 80 0.05 1.94 -5.64
C ALA A 80 -0.83 0.67 -5.68
N GLN A 81 -0.60 -0.23 -6.64
CA GLN A 81 -1.31 -1.51 -6.71
C GLN A 81 -0.99 -2.42 -5.52
N LEU A 82 0.28 -2.46 -5.11
CA LEU A 82 0.70 -3.25 -3.95
C LEU A 82 0.11 -2.68 -2.65
N ASP A 83 0.12 -1.35 -2.48
CA ASP A 83 -0.44 -0.67 -1.32
C ASP A 83 -1.96 -0.97 -1.20
N GLU A 84 -2.72 -0.93 -2.30
CA GLU A 84 -4.15 -1.29 -2.33
C GLU A 84 -4.41 -2.77 -2.00
N VAL A 85 -3.50 -3.67 -2.39
CA VAL A 85 -3.56 -5.09 -2.03
C VAL A 85 -3.24 -5.28 -0.55
N ILE A 86 -2.25 -4.56 -0.02
CA ILE A 86 -1.89 -4.59 1.40
C ILE A 86 -3.04 -4.09 2.25
N GLU A 87 -3.66 -2.95 1.91
CA GLU A 87 -4.81 -2.44 2.66
C GLU A 87 -5.93 -3.48 2.76
N ARG A 88 -6.24 -4.19 1.67
CA ARG A 88 -7.23 -5.29 1.69
C ARG A 88 -6.79 -6.48 2.53
N LEU A 89 -5.49 -6.76 2.56
CA LEU A 89 -4.87 -7.82 3.35
C LEU A 89 -4.55 -7.40 4.80
N ASP A 90 -4.83 -6.18 5.23
CA ASP A 90 -4.54 -5.69 6.58
C ASP A 90 -5.83 -5.44 7.39
N VAL A 91 -7.00 -5.56 6.75
CA VAL A 91 -8.29 -5.38 7.41
C VAL A 91 -8.53 -6.53 8.39
N GLU A 92 -8.42 -6.23 9.69
CA GLU A 92 -8.97 -7.06 10.76
C GLU A 92 -10.49 -6.89 10.80
N GLU A 93 -11.23 -7.97 10.58
CA GLU A 93 -12.68 -7.95 10.73
C GLU A 93 -13.05 -8.22 12.19
N ARG A 94 -13.78 -7.29 12.80
CA ARG A 94 -14.34 -7.51 14.14
C ARG A 94 -15.50 -8.49 14.02
N VAL A 95 -15.37 -9.63 14.67
CA VAL A 95 -16.33 -10.74 14.56
C VAL A 95 -17.19 -10.91 15.80
N ALA A 96 -16.68 -10.58 16.99
CA ALA A 96 -17.48 -10.60 18.22
C ALA A 96 -16.94 -9.69 19.33
N GLU A 97 -17.79 -9.39 20.30
CA GLU A 97 -17.47 -8.69 21.55
C GLU A 97 -17.92 -9.52 22.74
N ILE A 98 -17.10 -9.52 23.79
CA ILE A 98 -17.33 -10.26 25.02
C ILE A 98 -17.31 -9.28 26.18
N GLU A 99 -18.41 -9.24 26.93
CA GLU A 99 -18.51 -8.52 28.18
C GLU A 99 -18.54 -9.50 29.34
N VAL A 100 -17.63 -9.33 30.30
CA VAL A 100 -17.58 -10.16 31.50
C VAL A 100 -18.49 -9.54 32.55
N LEU A 101 -19.69 -10.09 32.70
CA LEU A 101 -20.72 -9.48 33.56
C LEU A 101 -20.42 -9.69 35.04
N GLN A 102 -20.11 -10.93 35.42
CA GLN A 102 -19.84 -11.29 36.81
C GLN A 102 -19.11 -12.63 36.92
N GLN A 103 -18.51 -12.86 38.08
CA GLN A 103 -17.95 -14.15 38.48
C GLN A 103 -18.50 -14.53 39.85
N HIS A 104 -18.97 -15.76 39.99
CA HIS A 104 -19.45 -16.29 41.27
C HIS A 104 -19.12 -17.78 41.39
N ARG A 105 -19.29 -18.36 42.57
CA ARG A 105 -19.25 -19.82 42.72
C ARG A 105 -20.67 -20.38 42.61
N ASN A 106 -20.84 -21.53 41.97
CA ASN A 106 -22.12 -22.25 41.95
C ASN A 106 -22.34 -23.00 43.29
N ALA A 107 -23.45 -23.73 43.39
CA ALA A 107 -23.78 -24.52 44.60
C ALA A 107 -22.74 -25.61 44.93
N GLN A 108 -22.02 -26.09 43.92
CA GLN A 108 -20.96 -27.09 44.03
C GLN A 108 -19.60 -26.47 44.42
N GLY A 109 -19.51 -25.13 44.47
CA GLY A 109 -18.28 -24.41 44.77
C GLY A 109 -17.41 -24.11 43.56
N ASP A 110 -17.81 -24.49 42.34
CA ASP A 110 -17.05 -24.24 41.12
C ASP A 110 -17.20 -22.79 40.68
N LEU A 111 -16.12 -22.20 40.16
CA LEU A 111 -16.12 -20.85 39.61
C LEU A 111 -16.96 -20.81 38.32
N GLN A 112 -17.85 -19.84 38.23
CA GLN A 112 -18.67 -19.53 37.07
C GLN A 112 -18.39 -18.09 36.63
N THR A 113 -17.99 -17.92 35.37
CA THR A 113 -17.87 -16.61 34.71
C THR A 113 -19.05 -16.41 33.80
N VAL A 114 -19.87 -15.41 34.12
CA VAL A 114 -21.00 -15.02 33.28
C VAL A 114 -20.50 -14.02 32.24
N ILE A 115 -20.56 -14.41 30.97
CA ILE A 115 -20.18 -13.56 29.85
C ILE A 115 -21.40 -13.26 28.98
N ARG A 116 -21.42 -12.07 28.38
CA ARG A 116 -22.29 -11.71 27.27
C ARG A 116 -21.45 -11.69 26.00
N PHE A 117 -21.83 -12.51 25.04
CA PHE A 117 -21.19 -12.67 23.75
C PHE A 117 -22.07 -12.05 22.67
N THR A 118 -21.55 -11.07 21.94
CA THR A 118 -22.27 -10.37 20.87
C THR A 118 -21.50 -10.51 19.57
N GLU A 119 -22.03 -11.23 18.60
CA GLU A 119 -21.43 -11.36 17.26
C GLU A 119 -21.74 -10.14 16.40
N PHE A 120 -20.85 -9.84 15.47
CA PHE A 120 -21.06 -8.81 14.46
C PHE A 120 -21.35 -9.45 13.10
N GLY A 121 -22.53 -9.16 12.59
CA GLY A 121 -23.00 -9.33 11.22
C GLY A 121 -22.10 -8.67 10.18
N ARG A 122 -22.27 -9.11 8.92
CA ARG A 122 -21.78 -8.37 7.75
C ARG A 122 -22.24 -6.90 7.82
N GLY A 123 -21.31 -5.99 7.56
CA GLY A 123 -21.54 -4.54 7.69
C GLY A 123 -21.45 -4.00 9.12
N GLY A 124 -20.98 -4.81 10.08
CA GLY A 124 -20.78 -4.40 11.48
C GLY A 124 -22.06 -4.34 12.31
N LYS A 125 -23.16 -4.94 11.82
CA LYS A 125 -24.43 -5.00 12.56
C LYS A 125 -24.29 -5.93 13.76
N ARG A 126 -24.55 -5.46 14.97
CA ARG A 126 -24.57 -6.31 16.17
C ARG A 126 -25.74 -7.28 16.09
N LEU A 127 -25.47 -8.57 16.30
CA LEU A 127 -26.48 -9.62 16.44
C LEU A 127 -27.01 -9.68 17.88
N GLU A 128 -28.04 -10.52 18.08
CA GLU A 128 -28.62 -10.72 19.41
C GLU A 128 -27.57 -11.28 20.39
N PRO A 129 -27.37 -10.65 21.56
CA PRO A 129 -26.39 -11.11 22.53
C PRO A 129 -26.77 -12.45 23.15
N LEU A 130 -25.80 -13.36 23.24
CA LEU A 130 -25.91 -14.63 23.97
C LEU A 130 -25.24 -14.50 25.34
N VAL A 131 -25.83 -15.09 26.38
CA VAL A 131 -25.27 -15.05 27.75
C VAL A 131 -24.94 -16.46 28.20
N PHE A 132 -23.70 -16.67 28.66
CA PHE A 132 -23.20 -17.98 29.07
C PHE A 132 -22.61 -17.92 30.48
N GLY A 133 -22.85 -18.96 31.27
CA GLY A 133 -22.16 -19.19 32.55
C GLY A 133 -21.06 -20.24 32.37
N VAL A 134 -19.84 -19.79 32.12
CA VAL A 134 -18.71 -20.67 31.81
C VAL A 134 -18.04 -21.13 33.11
N PRO A 135 -17.83 -22.45 33.32
CA PRO A 135 -17.21 -22.98 34.53
C PRO A 135 -15.68 -22.78 34.56
N SER A 136 -15.20 -21.55 34.38
CA SER A 136 -13.77 -21.17 34.41
C SER A 136 -13.66 -19.65 34.38
N ASN A 137 -12.54 -19.08 34.81
CA ASN A 137 -12.18 -17.67 34.51
C ASN A 137 -11.50 -17.50 33.14
N THR A 138 -11.16 -18.61 32.48
CA THR A 138 -10.55 -18.65 31.15
C THR A 138 -11.57 -19.27 30.18
N PRO A 139 -12.49 -18.49 29.62
CA PRO A 139 -13.40 -19.00 28.59
C PRO A 139 -12.64 -19.21 27.28
N HIS A 140 -12.86 -20.37 26.68
CA HIS A 140 -12.44 -20.72 25.33
C HIS A 140 -13.56 -20.42 24.35
N PHE A 141 -13.22 -19.73 23.26
CA PHE A 141 -14.11 -19.47 22.13
C PHE A 141 -13.65 -20.31 20.94
N ASP A 142 -14.44 -21.31 20.57
CA ASP A 142 -14.17 -22.24 19.48
C ASP A 142 -14.89 -21.82 18.20
N ALA A 143 -14.14 -21.79 17.10
CA ALA A 143 -14.63 -21.42 15.78
C ALA A 143 -14.10 -22.36 14.69
N LEU A 144 -14.87 -22.50 13.61
CA LEU A 144 -14.40 -23.05 12.34
C LEU A 144 -13.89 -21.94 11.46
N VAL A 145 -12.62 -22.01 11.09
CA VAL A 145 -11.96 -21.00 10.27
C VAL A 145 -11.71 -21.53 8.87
N ILE A 146 -12.15 -20.77 7.87
CA ILE A 146 -11.85 -21.01 6.45
C ILE A 146 -10.95 -19.88 5.95
N LYS A 147 -9.81 -20.26 5.39
CA LYS A 147 -8.86 -19.36 4.76
C LYS A 147 -8.89 -19.62 3.27
N PHE A 148 -9.23 -18.61 2.47
CA PHE A 148 -9.24 -18.74 1.02
C PHE A 148 -7.87 -18.43 0.40
N GLU A 149 -7.74 -18.76 -0.87
CA GLU A 149 -6.58 -18.39 -1.66
C GLU A 149 -6.45 -16.86 -1.79
N ARG A 150 -5.22 -16.37 -1.64
CA ARG A 150 -4.92 -14.92 -1.59
C ARG A 150 -5.38 -14.19 -2.84
N ASP A 151 -5.49 -14.88 -3.97
CA ASP A 151 -5.94 -14.27 -5.23
C ASP A 151 -7.44 -13.97 -5.25
N TYR A 152 -8.27 -14.70 -4.50
CA TYR A 152 -9.68 -14.32 -4.31
C TYR A 152 -9.80 -13.09 -3.40
N VAL A 153 -8.97 -13.04 -2.35
CA VAL A 153 -8.82 -11.88 -1.45
C VAL A 153 -8.39 -10.63 -2.24
N LYS A 154 -7.37 -10.76 -3.09
CA LYS A 154 -6.91 -9.67 -3.98
C LYS A 154 -7.97 -9.20 -4.99
N ARG A 155 -8.84 -10.09 -5.47
CA ARG A 155 -9.89 -9.74 -6.43
C ARG A 155 -11.14 -9.13 -5.77
N GLY A 156 -11.22 -9.12 -4.44
CA GLY A 156 -12.40 -8.61 -3.73
C GLY A 156 -13.64 -9.47 -3.97
N ASP A 157 -13.47 -10.79 -4.08
CA ASP A 157 -14.61 -11.71 -4.21
C ASP A 157 -15.55 -11.54 -3.02
N ALA A 158 -16.86 -11.46 -3.25
CA ALA A 158 -17.82 -11.09 -2.22
C ALA A 158 -17.88 -12.08 -1.04
N LEU A 159 -17.42 -13.31 -1.20
CA LEU A 159 -17.35 -14.32 -0.13
C LEU A 159 -15.92 -14.74 0.17
N ARG A 160 -15.14 -15.04 -0.88
CA ARG A 160 -13.77 -15.53 -0.80
C ARG A 160 -12.74 -14.40 -0.70
N GLY A 161 -13.23 -13.16 -0.66
CA GLY A 161 -12.46 -11.94 -0.44
C GLY A 161 -11.92 -11.80 0.97
N HIS A 162 -12.47 -12.57 1.92
CA HIS A 162 -12.13 -12.52 3.35
C HIS A 162 -12.12 -13.93 3.93
N ASN A 163 -11.37 -14.14 5.01
CA ASN A 163 -11.46 -15.39 5.77
C ASN A 163 -12.81 -15.45 6.50
N LEU A 164 -13.28 -16.65 6.81
CA LEU A 164 -14.54 -16.86 7.53
C LEU A 164 -14.27 -17.55 8.87
N ALA A 165 -15.02 -17.22 9.92
CA ALA A 165 -14.84 -17.79 11.26
C ALA A 165 -16.19 -18.07 11.96
N LEU A 166 -16.75 -19.25 11.74
CA LEU A 166 -18.01 -19.65 12.37
C LEU A 166 -17.79 -20.07 13.83
N PHE A 167 -18.21 -19.24 14.77
CA PHE A 167 -18.23 -19.61 16.18
C PHE A 167 -19.21 -20.74 16.45
N ARG A 168 -18.75 -21.74 17.21
CA ARG A 168 -19.53 -22.94 17.51
C ARG A 168 -19.78 -23.09 18.99
N ARG A 169 -18.76 -22.87 19.82
CA ARG A 169 -18.88 -23.18 21.24
C ARG A 169 -18.10 -22.23 22.14
N VAL A 170 -18.61 -22.08 23.37
CA VAL A 170 -17.87 -21.55 24.51
C VAL A 170 -17.77 -22.60 25.61
N TYR A 171 -16.58 -22.80 26.16
CA TYR A 171 -16.35 -23.71 27.28
C TYR A 171 -15.22 -23.22 28.19
N GLY A 172 -15.12 -23.78 29.40
CA GLY A 172 -14.02 -23.49 30.33
C GLY A 172 -12.96 -24.59 30.38
N ASP A 173 -11.78 -24.29 30.91
CA ASP A 173 -10.66 -25.23 31.06
C ASP A 173 -11.01 -26.49 31.86
N THR A 174 -11.96 -26.40 32.79
CA THR A 174 -12.41 -27.53 33.62
C THR A 174 -13.62 -28.25 33.02
N GLN A 175 -13.97 -27.96 31.77
CA GLN A 175 -15.10 -28.52 31.04
C GLN A 175 -14.62 -29.23 29.78
N SER A 176 -15.26 -30.35 29.41
CA SER A 176 -15.01 -30.97 28.11
C SER A 176 -15.52 -30.05 26.99
N PRO A 177 -14.78 -29.88 25.87
CA PRO A 177 -15.28 -29.13 24.72
C PRO A 177 -16.63 -29.63 24.19
N ASN A 178 -16.95 -30.91 24.39
CA ASN A 178 -18.25 -31.49 24.00
C ASN A 178 -19.41 -31.11 24.92
N SER A 179 -19.15 -30.75 26.17
CA SER A 179 -20.17 -30.24 27.08
C SER A 179 -20.28 -28.72 27.05
N GLY A 180 -19.49 -28.03 26.22
CA GLY A 180 -19.53 -26.58 26.01
C GLY A 180 -20.89 -26.05 25.54
N TYR A 181 -21.11 -24.76 25.77
CA TYR A 181 -22.29 -24.04 25.31
C TYR A 181 -22.19 -23.77 23.81
N TRP A 182 -23.27 -24.00 23.07
CA TRP A 182 -23.30 -23.74 21.64
C TRP A 182 -23.58 -22.27 21.33
N ILE A 183 -22.89 -21.77 20.31
CA ILE A 183 -23.14 -20.49 19.67
C ILE A 183 -23.87 -20.79 18.37
N GLY A 184 -25.03 -20.18 18.15
CA GLY A 184 -25.81 -20.33 16.92
C GLY A 184 -26.44 -21.71 16.70
N GLU A 185 -26.87 -21.95 15.46
CA GLU A 185 -27.51 -23.19 15.03
C GLU A 185 -26.49 -24.28 14.66
N ARG A 186 -26.88 -25.54 14.86
CA ARG A 186 -26.01 -26.71 14.68
C ARG A 186 -25.81 -27.14 13.21
N SER A 187 -26.59 -26.58 12.28
CA SER A 187 -26.66 -27.04 10.90
C SER A 187 -27.06 -25.93 9.95
N GLY A 188 -26.58 -25.99 8.70
CA GLY A 188 -26.90 -25.01 7.65
C GLY A 188 -25.84 -23.93 7.49
N VAL A 189 -26.06 -23.04 6.53
CA VAL A 189 -25.22 -21.84 6.35
C VAL A 189 -25.58 -20.86 7.46
N PRO A 190 -24.63 -20.45 8.32
CA PRO A 190 -24.91 -19.46 9.34
C PRO A 190 -25.37 -18.16 8.68
N ASP A 191 -26.44 -17.57 9.21
CA ASP A 191 -27.02 -16.30 8.73
C ASP A 191 -25.98 -15.20 8.57
N LEU A 192 -24.95 -15.24 9.42
CA LEU A 192 -23.81 -14.35 9.40
C LEU A 192 -23.05 -14.33 8.07
N TYR A 193 -23.03 -15.44 7.34
CA TYR A 193 -22.23 -15.64 6.13
C TYR A 193 -23.04 -15.67 4.85
N ARG A 194 -24.37 -15.52 4.92
CA ARG A 194 -25.22 -15.49 3.74
C ARG A 194 -24.97 -14.21 2.93
N ILE A 195 -24.62 -14.34 1.65
CA ILE A 195 -24.51 -13.21 0.71
C ILE A 195 -25.90 -12.67 0.34
N ALA A 196 -26.89 -13.56 0.24
CA ALA A 196 -28.27 -13.26 -0.13
C ALA A 196 -29.25 -13.92 0.86
N ASP A 197 -30.53 -13.56 0.80
CA ASP A 197 -31.56 -14.14 1.67
C ASP A 197 -31.61 -15.68 1.55
N GLU A 198 -31.37 -16.21 0.35
CA GLU A 198 -31.20 -17.65 0.13
C GLU A 198 -29.71 -18.00 -0.05
N PRO A 199 -29.21 -19.02 0.68
CA PRO A 199 -27.83 -19.44 0.53
C PRO A 199 -27.60 -20.09 -0.84
N THR A 200 -26.49 -19.73 -1.46
CA THR A 200 -26.01 -20.36 -2.69
C THR A 200 -25.58 -21.82 -2.43
N GLU A 201 -25.61 -22.64 -3.49
CA GLU A 201 -25.11 -24.02 -3.41
C GLU A 201 -23.65 -24.07 -2.94
N PHE A 202 -22.84 -23.10 -3.36
CA PHE A 202 -21.46 -22.97 -2.90
C PHE A 202 -21.37 -22.76 -1.39
N GLU A 203 -22.15 -21.83 -0.82
CA GLU A 203 -22.16 -21.58 0.64
C GLU A 203 -22.63 -22.80 1.42
N LEU A 204 -23.65 -23.50 0.92
CA LEU A 204 -24.16 -24.74 1.53
C LEU A 204 -23.08 -25.82 1.54
N ASN A 205 -22.43 -26.07 0.40
CA ASN A 205 -21.39 -27.08 0.29
C ASN A 205 -20.18 -26.72 1.17
N LEU A 206 -19.79 -25.44 1.21
CA LEU A 206 -18.67 -24.94 2.01
C LEU A 206 -18.80 -25.34 3.48
N TRP A 207 -19.99 -25.22 4.06
CA TRP A 207 -20.23 -25.54 5.47
C TRP A 207 -20.60 -27.00 5.71
N ASN A 208 -21.39 -27.63 4.83
CA ASN A 208 -21.77 -29.04 4.98
C ASN A 208 -20.59 -29.98 4.80
N GLU A 209 -19.64 -29.61 3.95
CA GLU A 209 -18.46 -30.40 3.60
C GLU A 209 -17.18 -29.81 4.21
N PHE A 210 -17.31 -28.97 5.24
CA PHE A 210 -16.20 -28.28 5.89
C PHE A 210 -14.99 -29.20 6.17
N TRP A 211 -15.26 -30.36 6.79
CA TRP A 211 -14.20 -31.31 7.15
C TRP A 211 -13.62 -32.06 5.96
N GLU A 212 -14.36 -32.16 4.85
CA GLU A 212 -13.83 -32.69 3.61
C GLU A 212 -12.81 -31.72 2.99
N TYR A 213 -13.06 -30.41 3.04
CA TYR A 213 -12.07 -29.41 2.63
C TYR A 213 -10.83 -29.41 3.55
N ALA A 214 -10.98 -29.76 4.83
CA ALA A 214 -9.85 -29.91 5.73
C ALA A 214 -9.02 -31.17 5.44
N ALA A 215 -9.66 -32.26 5.02
CA ALA A 215 -9.02 -33.56 4.84
C ALA A 215 -8.54 -33.84 3.39
N ASN A 216 -9.11 -33.18 2.39
CA ASN A 216 -8.84 -33.40 0.98
C ASN A 216 -8.27 -32.13 0.30
N PRO A 217 -6.95 -32.06 0.08
CA PRO A 217 -6.29 -30.90 -0.52
C PRO A 217 -6.78 -30.56 -1.94
N ASP A 218 -7.10 -31.57 -2.77
CA ASP A 218 -7.54 -31.34 -4.15
C ASP A 218 -8.91 -30.66 -4.17
N LYS A 219 -9.83 -31.17 -3.35
CA LYS A 219 -11.16 -30.59 -3.17
C LYS A 219 -11.11 -29.19 -2.58
N ALA A 220 -10.19 -28.94 -1.65
CA ALA A 220 -9.96 -27.62 -1.08
C ALA A 220 -9.47 -26.64 -2.16
N ALA A 221 -8.49 -27.05 -2.96
CA ALA A 221 -7.94 -26.25 -4.05
C ALA A 221 -9.01 -25.90 -5.11
N ASP A 222 -9.85 -26.86 -5.51
CA ASP A 222 -10.95 -26.65 -6.45
C ASP A 222 -11.97 -25.61 -5.94
N ALA A 223 -12.23 -25.61 -4.63
CA ALA A 223 -13.10 -24.62 -3.98
C ALA A 223 -12.40 -23.27 -3.70
N GLY A 224 -11.09 -23.16 -3.94
CA GLY A 224 -10.28 -21.99 -3.59
C GLY A 224 -10.00 -21.85 -2.10
N VAL A 225 -10.16 -22.93 -1.32
CA VAL A 225 -9.88 -23.02 0.11
C VAL A 225 -8.43 -23.44 0.30
N ARG A 226 -7.68 -22.60 1.01
CA ARG A 226 -6.28 -22.85 1.38
C ARG A 226 -6.17 -23.62 2.69
N VAL A 227 -7.03 -23.31 3.66
CA VAL A 227 -7.08 -23.98 4.97
C VAL A 227 -8.53 -24.02 5.45
N ALA A 228 -8.97 -25.17 5.96
CA ALA A 228 -10.16 -25.31 6.79
C ALA A 228 -9.76 -25.98 8.11
N GLN A 229 -10.02 -25.34 9.25
CA GLN A 229 -9.62 -25.85 10.56
C GLN A 229 -10.53 -25.40 11.70
N GLY A 230 -10.50 -26.13 12.81
CA GLY A 230 -10.98 -25.61 14.09
C GLY A 230 -9.91 -24.74 14.75
N GLU A 231 -10.32 -23.61 15.33
CA GLU A 231 -9.45 -22.69 16.05
C GLU A 231 -10.12 -22.27 17.35
N SER A 232 -9.35 -22.22 18.44
CA SER A 232 -9.85 -21.79 19.75
C SER A 232 -8.92 -20.78 20.39
N VAL A 233 -9.49 -19.67 20.85
CA VAL A 233 -8.77 -18.62 21.57
C VAL A 233 -9.35 -18.45 22.96
N TYR A 234 -8.49 -18.07 23.91
CA TYR A 234 -8.85 -17.98 25.31
C TYR A 234 -7.93 -16.99 26.03
N ALA A 235 -8.45 -16.39 27.10
CA ALA A 235 -7.68 -15.54 28.00
C ALA A 235 -8.33 -15.55 29.39
N PRO A 236 -7.56 -15.38 30.47
CA PRO A 236 -8.12 -15.13 31.79
C PRO A 236 -8.89 -13.82 31.80
N MET A 237 -10.16 -13.87 32.21
CA MET A 237 -11.09 -12.76 32.21
C MET A 237 -11.54 -12.40 33.62
N LYS A 238 -11.83 -11.12 33.87
CA LYS A 238 -12.32 -10.59 35.14
C LYS A 238 -13.62 -9.80 34.96
N PRO A 239 -14.49 -9.73 35.99
CA PRO A 239 -15.72 -8.95 35.93
C PRO A 239 -15.48 -7.49 35.54
N GLY A 240 -16.34 -6.96 34.69
CA GLY A 240 -16.26 -5.60 34.16
C GLY A 240 -15.31 -5.42 32.98
N GLU A 241 -14.62 -6.46 32.53
CA GLU A 241 -13.77 -6.38 31.35
C GLU A 241 -14.58 -6.53 30.05
N LEU A 242 -14.15 -5.77 29.04
CA LEU A 242 -14.61 -5.86 27.67
C LEU A 242 -13.49 -6.46 26.81
N TRP A 243 -13.83 -7.40 25.93
CA TRP A 243 -12.88 -8.06 25.05
C TRP A 243 -13.42 -8.07 23.61
N ARG A 244 -12.53 -7.94 22.64
CA ARG A 244 -12.83 -7.97 21.21
C ARG A 244 -12.24 -9.24 20.62
N LEU A 245 -13.05 -9.94 19.83
CA LEU A 245 -12.61 -10.98 18.92
C LEU A 245 -12.53 -10.40 17.51
N SER A 246 -11.37 -10.56 16.88
CA SER A 246 -11.14 -10.20 15.48
C SER A 246 -10.58 -11.38 14.69
N LEU A 247 -10.94 -11.43 13.41
CA LEU A 247 -10.33 -12.32 12.43
C LEU A 247 -9.39 -11.48 11.56
N ASP A 248 -8.10 -11.79 11.62
CA ASP A 248 -7.13 -11.11 10.76
C ASP A 248 -7.20 -11.63 9.31
N ALA A 249 -6.60 -10.89 8.40
CA ALA A 249 -6.54 -11.27 6.98
C ALA A 249 -5.66 -12.50 6.70
N GLY A 250 -4.80 -12.90 7.64
CA GLY A 250 -4.10 -14.20 7.63
C GLY A 250 -4.99 -15.38 8.05
N GLY A 251 -6.17 -15.08 8.61
CA GLY A 251 -7.16 -16.02 9.13
C GLY A 251 -6.85 -16.46 10.56
N GLY A 252 -6.06 -15.68 11.31
CA GLY A 252 -5.87 -15.89 12.74
C GLY A 252 -7.02 -15.27 13.53
N LEU A 253 -7.55 -16.03 14.48
CA LEU A 253 -8.50 -15.51 15.44
C LEU A 253 -7.72 -14.84 16.58
N ASN A 254 -8.09 -13.60 16.91
CA ASN A 254 -7.40 -12.79 17.89
C ASN A 254 -8.35 -12.36 19.00
N LEU A 255 -7.89 -12.44 20.24
CA LEU A 255 -8.64 -12.03 21.42
C LEU A 255 -7.90 -10.89 22.13
N LYS A 256 -8.51 -9.70 22.17
CA LYS A 256 -7.88 -8.49 22.71
C LYS A 256 -8.77 -7.77 23.71
N LYS A 257 -8.26 -7.57 24.92
CA LYS A 257 -8.92 -6.75 25.95
C LYS A 257 -9.07 -5.32 25.46
N GLN A 258 -10.27 -4.78 25.59
CA GLN A 258 -10.57 -3.39 25.28
C GLN A 258 -10.33 -2.52 26.52
N SER A 259 -9.64 -1.40 26.32
CA SER A 259 -9.61 -0.33 27.30
C SER A 259 -10.82 0.59 27.05
N PRO A 260 -11.47 1.11 28.09
CA PRO A 260 -12.66 1.94 27.96
C PRO A 260 -12.49 3.24 27.14
N GLU A 261 -11.26 3.62 26.76
CA GLU A 261 -10.96 4.85 26.01
C GLU A 261 -10.92 4.69 24.48
N THR A 262 -10.82 3.48 23.93
CA THR A 262 -10.44 3.31 22.51
C THR A 262 -11.58 3.51 21.51
N ASP A 263 -12.85 3.34 21.90
CA ASP A 263 -13.98 3.41 20.95
C ASP A 263 -14.83 4.70 21.07
N GLY A 264 -14.64 5.51 22.12
CA GLY A 264 -15.35 6.78 22.31
C GLY A 264 -14.80 7.95 21.49
N ALA A 265 -13.51 7.91 21.13
CA ALA A 265 -12.86 9.01 20.40
C ALA A 265 -13.25 9.09 18.92
N ALA A 266 -13.73 7.99 18.32
CA ALA A 266 -14.17 7.96 16.92
C ALA A 266 -15.60 8.50 16.73
N ILE A 267 -16.45 8.46 17.77
CA ILE A 267 -17.84 8.94 17.69
C ILE A 267 -17.94 10.44 17.98
N ILE A 268 -17.06 11.00 18.83
CA ILE A 268 -17.15 12.42 19.22
C ILE A 268 -16.52 13.36 18.16
N SER A 269 -15.61 12.87 17.30
CA SER A 269 -15.00 13.72 16.26
C SER A 269 -15.94 14.04 15.09
N ALA A 270 -16.98 13.23 14.87
CA ALA A 270 -18.00 13.49 13.84
C ALA A 270 -19.02 14.56 14.29
N ASP A 271 -19.36 14.60 15.59
CA ASP A 271 -20.40 15.50 16.10
C ASP A 271 -19.85 16.90 16.47
N ALA A 272 -18.56 17.00 16.83
CA ALA A 272 -17.92 18.28 17.12
C ALA A 272 -17.68 19.16 15.87
N ALA A 273 -17.67 18.57 14.67
CA ALA A 273 -17.55 19.32 13.41
C ALA A 273 -18.87 19.96 12.96
N GLN A 274 -20.02 19.53 13.50
CA GLN A 274 -21.35 20.01 13.10
C GLN A 274 -21.85 21.21 13.93
N LEU A 275 -21.21 21.54 15.07
CA LEU A 275 -21.69 22.54 16.04
C LEU A 275 -20.90 23.87 16.07
N SER A 276 -19.99 24.10 15.11
CA SER A 276 -19.15 25.33 15.07
C SER A 276 -19.45 26.29 13.91
N ALA A 277 -20.61 26.17 13.24
CA ALA A 277 -21.05 27.18 12.29
C ALA A 277 -21.99 28.20 12.98
N PRO A 278 -21.57 29.46 13.20
CA PRO A 278 -22.50 30.50 13.62
C PRO A 278 -23.48 30.80 12.47
N SER A 279 -24.78 30.72 12.76
CA SER A 279 -25.83 31.24 11.88
C SER A 279 -25.60 32.74 11.63
N PRO A 280 -25.57 33.23 10.38
CA PRO A 280 -25.54 34.66 10.14
C PRO A 280 -26.92 35.25 10.47
N LEU A 281 -26.90 36.21 11.41
CA LEU A 281 -28.02 37.06 11.76
C LEU A 281 -28.67 37.68 10.52
N GLY A 282 -30.00 37.73 10.54
CA GLY A 282 -30.82 38.42 9.56
C GLY A 282 -30.48 39.92 9.50
N ASP A 283 -30.26 40.39 8.28
CA ASP A 283 -30.15 41.81 7.96
C ASP A 283 -31.56 42.41 7.89
N LEU A 284 -31.86 43.24 8.89
CA LEU A 284 -32.96 44.19 8.87
C LEU A 284 -32.46 45.49 8.25
N SER A 285 -32.57 45.66 6.94
CA SER A 285 -32.60 47.00 6.33
C SER A 285 -33.08 47.03 4.87
N ARG A 286 -34.38 47.29 4.66
CA ARG A 286 -34.82 48.31 3.68
C ARG A 286 -36.31 48.65 3.82
N VAL A 287 -36.53 49.85 4.35
CA VAL A 287 -37.65 50.70 4.02
C VAL A 287 -37.23 51.48 2.78
N GLU A 288 -37.94 51.27 1.66
CA GLU A 288 -38.49 52.28 0.73
C GLU A 288 -39.24 51.56 -0.41
#